data_AF-A0A2U8DMP5-F1
#
_entry.id   AF-A0A2U8DMP5-F1
#
_cell.length_a   1.000
_cell.length_b   1.000
_cell.length_c   1.000
_cell.angle_alpha   90.00
_cell.angle_beta   90.00
_cell.angle_gamma   90.00
#
_symmetry.space_group_name_H-M   'P 1'
#
loop_
_entity.id
_entity.type
_entity.pdbx_description
1 polymer ?
#
loop_
_entity_poly.entity_id
_entity_poly.type
_entity_poly.pdbx_seq_one_letter_code
_entity_poly.pdbx_strand_id
1 'polypeptide(L)' 'MIYEEDENLKKLQEELEWVKYRIKMLDIMERKLLEMKRIAQNAGNNISIKEREELNKKIKYLESQIKGIDEESRYI' A
#
# COMPACT_ATOMS: atom_id res chain seq x y z
N MET A 1 -19.02 -35.64 2.03
CA MET A 1 -19.60 -35.09 0.78
C MET A 1 -20.30 -33.76 0.97
N ILE A 2 -21.59 -33.64 1.33
CA ILE A 2 -22.26 -32.31 1.40
C ILE A 2 -21.53 -31.32 2.35
N TYR A 3 -21.11 -31.80 3.53
CA TYR A 3 -20.35 -30.99 4.49
C TYR A 3 -18.97 -30.53 3.99
N GLU A 4 -18.30 -31.31 3.14
CA GLU A 4 -16.98 -30.94 2.59
C GLU A 4 -17.13 -29.89 1.48
N GLU A 5 -18.19 -29.96 0.67
CA GLU A 5 -18.50 -28.96 -0.35
C GLU A 5 -18.83 -27.60 0.29
N ASP A 6 -19.60 -27.59 1.37
CA ASP A 6 -19.93 -26.36 2.12
C ASP A 6 -18.70 -25.75 2.80
N GLU A 7 -17.80 -26.58 3.37
CA GLU A 7 -16.56 -26.08 3.98
C GLU A 7 -15.59 -25.52 2.93
N ASN A 8 -15.48 -26.18 1.77
CA ASN A 8 -14.68 -25.69 0.65
C ASN A 8 -15.21 -24.38 0.10
N LEU A 9 -16.53 -24.24 -0.05
CA LEU A 9 -17.16 -23.01 -0.51
C LEU A 9 -16.87 -21.85 0.46
N LYS A 10 -16.92 -22.11 1.77
CA LYS A 10 -16.61 -21.09 2.78
C LYS A 10 -15.15 -20.63 2.72
N LYS A 11 -14.20 -21.55 2.58
CA LYS A 11 -12.76 -21.22 2.43
C LYS A 11 -12.51 -20.37 1.17
N LEU A 12 -13.12 -20.74 0.05
CA LEU A 12 -13.01 -19.97 -1.20
C LEU A 12 -13.60 -18.55 -1.07
N GLN A 13 -14.67 -18.39 -0.29
CA GLN A 13 -15.23 -17.07 -0.01
C GLN A 13 -14.30 -16.21 0.85
N GLU A 14 -13.69 -16.80 1.90
CA GLU A 14 -12.71 -16.13 2.75
C GLU A 14 -11.47 -15.70 1.94
N GLU A 15 -10.93 -16.60 1.09
CA GLU A 15 -9.82 -16.29 0.18
C GLU A 15 -10.18 -15.19 -0.83
N LEU A 16 -11.40 -15.21 -1.38
CA LEU A 16 -11.83 -14.19 -2.33
C LEU A 16 -11.94 -12.80 -1.67
N GLU A 17 -12.49 -12.72 -0.46
CA GLU A 17 -12.56 -11.46 0.29
C GLU A 17 -11.17 -10.96 0.67
N TRP A 18 -10.26 -11.87 1.05
CA TRP A 18 -8.85 -11.56 1.27
C TRP A 18 -8.20 -10.95 0.03
N VAL A 19 -8.33 -11.59 -1.14
CA VAL A 19 -7.77 -11.07 -2.41
C VAL A 19 -8.35 -9.69 -2.74
N LYS A 20 -9.66 -9.50 -2.59
CA LYS A 20 -10.31 -8.19 -2.83
C LYS A 20 -9.77 -7.12 -1.90
N TYR A 21 -9.59 -7.43 -0.62
CA TYR A 21 -9.00 -6.52 0.34
C TYR A 21 -7.55 -6.17 -0.05
N ARG A 22 -6.74 -7.18 -0.38
CA ARG A 22 -5.35 -6.99 -0.78
C ARG A 22 -5.20 -6.12 -2.03
N ILE A 23 -6.07 -6.28 -3.03
CA ILE A 23 -6.09 -5.42 -4.23
C ILE A 23 -6.33 -3.95 -3.83
N LYS A 24 -7.31 -3.68 -2.97
CA LYS A 24 -7.57 -2.29 -2.50
C LYS A 24 -6.36 -1.69 -1.78
N MET A 25 -5.65 -2.48 -0.99
CA MET A 25 -4.45 -2.02 -0.28
C MET A 25 -3.30 -1.74 -1.25
N LEU A 26 -3.12 -2.56 -2.28
CA LEU A 26 -2.16 -2.32 -3.36
C LEU A 26 -2.46 -1.02 -4.11
N ASP A 27 -3.73 -0.73 -4.42
CA ASP A 27 -4.13 0.54 -5.05
C ASP A 27 -3.77 1.76 -4.19
N ILE A 28 -3.91 1.65 -2.86
CA ILE A 28 -3.54 2.73 -1.93
C ILE A 28 -2.02 2.91 -1.92
N MET A 29 -1.26 1.83 -1.89
CA MET A 29 0.21 1.89 -1.94
C MET A 29 0.71 2.48 -3.25
N GLU A 30 0.11 2.12 -4.39
CA GLU A 30 0.45 2.69 -5.69
C GLU A 30 0.27 4.21 -5.70
N ARG A 31 -0.86 4.72 -5.18
CA ARG A 31 -1.10 6.18 -5.10
C ARG A 31 -0.01 6.89 -4.27
N LYS A 32 0.44 6.28 -3.17
CA LYS A 32 1.53 6.83 -2.33
C LYS A 32 2.87 6.80 -3.05
N LEU A 33 3.17 5.72 -3.78
CA LEU A 33 4.37 5.63 -4.61
C LEU A 33 4.38 6.67 -5.74
N LEU A 34 3.23 6.91 -6.37
CA LEU A 34 3.08 7.99 -7.36
C LEU A 34 3.30 9.37 -6.74
N GLU A 35 2.86 9.60 -5.50
CA GLU A 35 3.15 10.82 -4.77
C GLU A 35 4.66 10.98 -4.48
N MET A 36 5.33 9.92 -4.03
CA MET A 36 6.79 9.91 -3.84
C MET A 36 7.53 10.24 -5.14
N LYS A 37 7.10 9.66 -6.27
CA LYS A 37 7.65 9.95 -7.60
C LYS A 37 7.51 11.43 -7.95
N ARG A 38 6.33 12.03 -7.74
CA ARG A 38 6.09 13.47 -7.99
C ARG A 38 6.98 14.36 -7.13
N ILE A 39 7.17 14.01 -5.85
CA ILE A 39 8.07 14.73 -4.95
C ILE A 39 9.51 14.68 -5.48
N ALA A 40 9.99 13.49 -5.85
CA ALA A 40 11.35 13.30 -6.35
C ALA A 40 11.59 14.07 -7.66
N GLN A 41 10.61 14.11 -8.56
CA GLN A 41 10.67 14.88 -9.80
C GLN A 41 10.74 16.39 -9.55
N ASN A 42 9.96 16.90 -8.59
CA ASN A 42 9.93 18.32 -8.26
C ASN A 42 11.18 18.77 -7.49
N ALA A 43 11.81 17.87 -6.73
CA ALA A 43 13.02 18.16 -5.94
C ALA A 43 14.29 18.41 -6.79
N GLY A 44 14.23 18.10 -8.10
CA GLY A 44 15.29 18.42 -9.06
C GLY A 44 15.33 19.90 -9.48
N ASN A 45 14.29 20.66 -9.17
CA ASN A 45 14.27 22.11 -9.39
C ASN A 45 15.00 22.84 -8.25
N ASN A 46 15.46 24.07 -8.47
CA ASN A 46 16.21 24.92 -7.53
C ASN A 46 15.48 25.18 -6.20
N ILE A 47 15.41 24.18 -5.33
CA ILE A 47 14.80 24.26 -4.00
C ILE A 47 15.87 24.48 -2.93
N SER A 48 15.49 25.19 -1.87
CA SER A 48 16.33 25.41 -0.71
C SER A 48 16.61 24.11 0.06
N ILE A 49 17.64 24.14 0.91
CA ILE A 49 17.97 23.03 1.81
C ILE A 49 16.78 22.68 2.71
N LYS A 50 16.09 23.70 3.25
CA LYS A 50 14.93 23.51 4.12
C LYS A 50 13.77 22.82 3.39
N GLU A 51 13.46 23.24 2.17
CA GLU A 51 12.44 22.58 1.35
C GLU A 51 12.82 21.13 1.04
N ARG A 52 14.10 20.87 0.75
CA ARG A 52 14.59 19.50 0.53
C ARG A 52 14.45 18.62 1.77
N GLU A 53 14.71 19.15 2.96
CA GLU A 53 14.48 18.43 4.22
C GLU A 53 13.00 18.11 4.47
N GLU A 54 12.10 19.05 4.18
CA GLU A 54 10.66 18.84 4.30
C GLU A 54 10.15 17.77 3.32
N LEU A 55 10.61 17.80 2.06
CA LEU A 55 10.30 16.77 1.07
C LEU A 55 10.84 15.39 1.49
N ASN A 56 12.04 15.33 2.07
CA ASN A 56 12.62 14.09 2.60
C ASN A 56 11.79 13.53 3.76
N LYS A 57 11.32 14.38 4.69
CA LYS A 57 10.42 13.96 5.78
C LYS A 57 9.13 13.38 5.21
N LYS A 58 8.56 14.03 4.19
CA LYS A 58 7.34 13.56 3.52
C LYS A 58 7.54 12.21 2.83
N ILE A 59 8.66 12.02 2.13
CA ILE A 59 9.03 10.73 1.53
C ILE A 59 9.13 9.62 2.59
N LYS A 60 9.83 9.87 3.70
CA LYS A 60 9.97 8.88 4.77
C LYS A 60 8.63 8.50 5.41
N TYR A 61 7.73 9.47 5.55
CA TYR A 61 6.39 9.21 6.06
C TYR A 61 5.56 8.36 5.09
N LEU A 62 5.63 8.64 3.78
CA LEU A 62 4.97 7.82 2.76
C LEU A 62 5.54 6.40 2.75
N GLU A 63 6.86 6.24 2.88
CA GLU A 63 7.53 4.94 3.00
C GLU A 63 7.01 4.15 4.21
N SER A 64 6.92 4.77 5.40
CA SER A 64 6.42 4.08 6.59
C SER A 64 4.96 3.65 6.44
N GLN A 65 4.13 4.47 5.79
CA GLN A 65 2.75 4.11 5.50
C GLN A 65 2.63 2.93 4.53
N ILE A 66 3.44 2.91 3.47
CA ILE A 66 3.46 1.79 2.52
C ILE A 66 3.87 0.49 3.22
N LYS A 67 4.93 0.53 4.04
CA LYS A 67 5.37 -0.65 4.81
C LYS A 67 4.30 -1.16 5.76
N GLY A 68 3.66 -0.26 6.51
CA GLY A 68 2.58 -0.64 7.42
C GLY A 68 1.39 -1.28 6.70
N ILE A 69 0.97 -0.71 5.56
CA ILE A 69 -0.12 -1.28 4.75
C ILE A 69 0.30 -2.65 4.18
N ASP A 70 1.54 -2.78 3.68
CA ASP A 70 2.02 -4.04 3.10
C ASP A 70 2.09 -5.15 4.16
N GLU A 71 2.58 -4.82 5.35
CA GLU A 71 2.65 -5.75 6.48
C GLU A 71 1.26 -6.17 6.93
N GLU A 72 0.34 -5.21 7.17
CA GLU A 72 -1.02 -5.50 7.63
C GLU A 72 -1.79 -6.37 6.62
N SER A 73 -1.76 -6.00 5.34
CA SER A 73 -2.62 -6.63 4.33
C SER A 73 -2.11 -7.96 3.78
N ARG A 74 -0.92 -8.42 4.20
CA ARG A 74 -0.44 -9.78 3.90
C ARG A 74 -0.96 -10.83 4.87
N TYR A 75 -1.39 -10.44 6.07
CA TYR A 75 -1.73 -11.36 7.16
C TYR A 75 -3.18 -11.24 7.66
N ILE A 76 -3.89 -10.16 7.30
CA ILE A 76 -5.35 -10.09 7.35
C ILE A 76 -5.87 -10.72 6.08
#